data_AF-A0A7C3GIT9-F1
#
_entry.id   AF-A0A7C3GIT9-F1
#
_cell.length_a   1.000
_cell.length_b   1.000
_cell.length_c   1.000
_cell.angle_alpha   90.00
_cell.angle_beta   90.00
_cell.angle_gamma   90.00
#
_symmetry.space_group_name_H-M   'P 1'
#
loop_
_entity.id
_entity.type
_entity.pdbx_description
1 polymer ?
#
loop_
_entity_poly.entity_id
_entity_poly.type
_entity_poly.pdbx_seq_one_letter_code
_entity_poly.pdbx_strand_id
1 'polypeptide(L)'
;MKENIPQFDFSKQEDQEKFDKLSQEQKDAHIENAQEDVVVVELKNLLENGDIDKVQELLGRHEVSEEKLQEVVLERLIVSFRKGRIYDAIKITQNFPISQEKLEEAAFEGLTVSLRNSYVDMAITIKKNFSISQETLQKAAFEGAVANFRRGYVDIAIKITQNFPISQEKLEEAA
;
A
#
# COMPACT_ATOMS: atom_id res chain seq x y z
N MET A 1 -11.02 -22.72 8.94
CA MET A 1 -11.05 -22.63 7.47
C MET A 1 -12.20 -21.72 7.13
N LYS A 2 -11.96 -20.47 6.72
CA LYS A 2 -13.06 -19.60 6.29
C LYS A 2 -13.48 -20.07 4.89
N GLU A 3 -14.74 -20.45 4.74
CA GLU A 3 -15.30 -20.89 3.47
C GLU A 3 -15.24 -19.73 2.46
N ASN A 4 -14.93 -20.05 1.21
CA ASN A 4 -14.98 -19.09 0.12
C ASN A 4 -16.45 -18.79 -0.17
N ILE A 5 -17.00 -17.76 0.48
CA ILE A 5 -18.43 -17.43 0.41
C ILE A 5 -18.71 -16.85 -0.98
N PRO A 6 -19.61 -17.47 -1.79
CA PRO A 6 -19.93 -16.98 -3.12
C PRO A 6 -20.48 -15.55 -3.06
N GLN A 7 -19.99 -14.66 -3.92
CA GLN A 7 -20.65 -13.39 -4.19
C GLN A 7 -21.92 -13.65 -5.02
N PHE A 8 -23.06 -13.17 -4.56
CA PHE A 8 -24.35 -13.30 -5.24
C PHE A 8 -24.73 -11.97 -5.90
N ASP A 9 -25.07 -12.01 -7.19
CA ASP A 9 -25.68 -10.87 -7.87
C ASP A 9 -27.21 -11.00 -7.76
N PHE A 10 -27.80 -10.35 -6.74
CA PHE A 10 -29.25 -10.39 -6.50
C PHE A 10 -30.10 -9.78 -7.63
N SER A 11 -29.50 -9.21 -8.68
CA SER A 11 -30.24 -8.84 -9.90
C SER A 11 -30.53 -10.05 -10.81
N LYS A 12 -29.83 -11.17 -10.61
CA LYS A 12 -30.01 -12.42 -11.37
C LYS A 12 -30.88 -13.41 -10.58
N GLN A 13 -31.95 -13.89 -11.22
CA GLN A 13 -32.84 -14.89 -10.63
C GLN A 13 -32.09 -16.18 -10.21
N GLU A 14 -31.09 -16.59 -10.98
CA GLU A 14 -30.29 -17.78 -10.66
C GLU A 14 -29.51 -17.64 -9.33
N ASP A 15 -29.02 -16.44 -9.03
CA ASP A 15 -28.27 -16.18 -7.80
C ASP A 15 -29.20 -16.03 -6.60
N GLN A 16 -30.42 -15.49 -6.79
CA GLN A 16 -31.47 -15.52 -5.77
C GLN A 16 -31.84 -16.96 -5.39
N GLU A 17 -32.07 -17.82 -6.39
CA GLU A 17 -32.42 -19.23 -6.15
C GLU A 17 -31.28 -20.03 -5.49
N LYS A 18 -30.01 -19.67 -5.77
CA LYS A 18 -28.85 -20.27 -5.09
C LYS A 18 -28.75 -19.81 -3.64
N PHE A 19 -28.94 -18.51 -3.38
CA PHE A 19 -28.93 -17.95 -2.03
C PHE A 19 -30.04 -18.56 -1.18
N ASP A 20 -31.25 -18.70 -1.73
CA ASP A 20 -32.41 -19.25 -1.01
C ASP A 20 -32.19 -20.69 -0.52
N LYS A 21 -31.37 -21.47 -1.24
CA LYS A 21 -31.02 -22.86 -0.91
C LYS A 21 -29.96 -22.99 0.20
N LEU A 22 -29.32 -21.90 0.62
CA LEU A 22 -28.32 -21.91 1.70
C LEU A 22 -28.97 -22.17 3.07
N SER A 23 -28.17 -22.72 4.00
CA SER A 23 -28.56 -22.78 5.41
C SER A 23 -28.66 -21.38 6.01
N GLN A 24 -29.39 -21.24 7.13
CA GLN A 24 -29.49 -19.94 7.81
C GLN A 24 -28.11 -19.41 8.23
N GLU A 25 -27.24 -20.29 8.74
CA GLU A 25 -25.87 -19.94 9.13
C GLU A 25 -25.04 -19.40 7.95
N GLN A 26 -25.20 -20.01 6.76
CA GLN A 26 -24.54 -19.54 5.54
C GLN A 26 -25.10 -18.20 5.05
N LYS A 27 -26.41 -17.97 5.19
CA LYS A 27 -27.04 -16.69 4.86
C LYS A 27 -26.58 -15.57 5.79
N ASP A 28 -26.54 -15.85 7.09
CA ASP A 28 -26.08 -14.90 8.11
C ASP A 28 -24.60 -14.53 7.88
N ALA A 29 -23.75 -15.52 7.61
CA ALA A 29 -22.35 -15.27 7.24
C ALA A 29 -22.22 -14.42 5.97
N HIS A 30 -23.08 -14.60 4.97
CA HIS A 30 -23.05 -13.78 3.75
C HIS A 30 -23.46 -12.33 4.03
N ILE A 31 -24.49 -12.12 4.84
CA ILE A 31 -24.95 -10.79 5.24
C ILE A 31 -23.87 -10.07 6.07
N GLU A 32 -23.23 -10.77 7.01
CA GLU A 32 -22.14 -10.24 7.82
C GLU A 32 -20.95 -9.80 6.95
N ASN A 33 -20.54 -10.62 5.96
CA ASN A 33 -19.50 -10.23 5.00
C ASN A 33 -19.91 -9.00 4.18
N ALA A 34 -21.16 -8.90 3.73
CA ALA A 34 -21.63 -7.75 2.99
C ALA A 34 -21.65 -6.47 3.85
N GLN A 35 -21.96 -6.58 5.14
CA GLN A 35 -21.86 -5.47 6.09
C GLN A 35 -20.40 -5.06 6.32
N GLU A 36 -19.50 -6.02 6.47
CA GLU A 36 -18.06 -5.78 6.60
C GLU A 36 -17.51 -5.03 5.37
N ASP A 37 -17.94 -5.40 4.16
CA ASP A 37 -17.51 -4.73 2.93
C ASP A 37 -17.95 -3.25 2.87
N VAL A 38 -19.15 -2.93 3.37
CA VAL A 38 -19.60 -1.53 3.51
C VAL A 38 -18.71 -0.76 4.49
N VAL A 39 -18.35 -1.36 5.62
CA VAL A 39 -17.44 -0.76 6.60
C VAL A 39 -16.04 -0.57 6.02
N VAL A 40 -15.55 -1.52 5.23
CA VAL A 40 -14.26 -1.44 4.53
C VAL A 40 -14.23 -0.27 3.53
N VAL A 41 -15.33 0.00 2.82
CA VAL A 41 -15.43 1.17 1.93
C VAL A 41 -15.31 2.47 2.73
N GLU A 42 -16.01 2.59 3.86
CA GLU A 42 -15.93 3.76 4.73
C GLU A 42 -14.51 3.93 5.30
N LEU A 43 -13.90 2.83 5.74
CA LEU A 43 -12.52 2.79 6.23
C LEU A 43 -11.53 3.34 5.18
N LYS A 44 -11.65 2.91 3.91
CA LYS A 44 -10.83 3.42 2.80
C LYS A 44 -10.97 4.94 2.64
N ASN A 45 -12.20 5.45 2.70
CA ASN A 45 -12.47 6.89 2.58
C ASN A 45 -11.87 7.70 3.73
N LEU A 46 -12.01 7.22 4.97
CA LEU A 46 -11.47 7.90 6.16
C LEU A 46 -9.93 7.91 6.15
N LEU A 47 -9.31 6.79 5.79
CA LEU A 47 -7.86 6.70 5.61
C LEU A 47 -7.37 7.58 4.45
N GLU A 48 -8.17 7.75 3.38
CA GLU A 48 -7.83 8.66 2.31
C GLU A 48 -7.76 10.11 2.76
N ASN A 49 -8.71 10.52 3.61
CA ASN A 49 -8.80 11.83 4.23
C ASN A 49 -7.79 12.04 5.39
N GLY A 50 -7.11 10.98 5.84
CA GLY A 50 -6.16 11.03 6.96
C GLY A 50 -6.82 11.20 8.34
N ASP A 51 -8.13 10.93 8.44
CA ASP A 51 -8.94 11.11 9.64
C ASP A 51 -8.88 9.86 10.53
N ILE A 52 -7.72 9.67 11.17
CA ILE A 52 -7.42 8.48 11.99
C ILE A 52 -8.35 8.36 13.21
N ASP A 53 -8.78 9.47 13.79
CA ASP A 53 -9.68 9.45 14.95
C ASP A 53 -11.03 8.83 14.57
N LYS A 54 -11.58 9.21 13.41
CA LYS A 54 -12.79 8.57 12.88
C LYS A 54 -12.57 7.12 12.47
N VAL A 55 -11.38 6.76 11.99
CA VAL A 55 -11.07 5.34 11.74
C VAL A 55 -11.16 4.53 13.03
N GLN A 56 -10.60 5.03 14.14
CA GLN A 56 -10.67 4.35 15.44
C GLN A 56 -12.12 4.29 15.95
N GLU A 57 -12.91 5.35 15.78
CA GLU A 57 -14.34 5.35 16.11
C GLU A 57 -15.12 4.30 15.30
N LEU A 58 -14.84 4.16 14.01
CA LEU A 58 -15.45 3.16 13.13
C LEU A 58 -15.10 1.74 13.58
N LEU A 59 -13.82 1.47 13.82
CA LEU A 59 -13.34 0.16 14.30
C LEU A 59 -13.80 -0.17 15.73
N GLY A 60 -14.17 0.83 16.53
CA GLY A 60 -14.79 0.62 17.84
C GLY A 60 -16.28 0.25 17.78
N ARG A 61 -16.95 0.49 16.64
CA ARG A 61 -18.39 0.21 16.44
C ARG A 61 -18.66 -1.00 15.57
N HIS A 62 -17.70 -1.37 14.73
CA HIS A 62 -17.85 -2.41 13.73
C HIS A 62 -16.69 -3.37 13.83
N GLU A 63 -17.01 -4.67 13.73
CA GLU A 63 -15.99 -5.69 13.60
C GLU A 63 -15.49 -5.70 12.15
N VAL A 64 -14.18 -5.59 11.98
CA VAL A 64 -13.49 -5.77 10.71
C VAL A 64 -12.40 -6.79 10.96
N SER A 65 -12.37 -7.83 10.14
CA SER A 65 -11.33 -8.85 10.20
C SER A 65 -9.95 -8.23 10.03
N GLU A 66 -8.99 -8.74 10.79
CA GLU A 66 -7.61 -8.25 10.76
C GLU A 66 -7.01 -8.33 9.35
N GLU A 67 -7.39 -9.35 8.57
CA GLU A 67 -6.97 -9.52 7.18
C GLU A 67 -7.41 -8.35 6.29
N LYS A 68 -8.72 -8.00 6.30
CA LYS A 68 -9.25 -6.87 5.52
C LYS A 68 -8.70 -5.54 6.02
N LEU A 69 -8.55 -5.36 7.32
CA LEU A 69 -7.94 -4.15 7.88
C LEU A 69 -6.49 -4.00 7.40
N GLN A 70 -5.68 -5.06 7.46
CA GLN A 70 -4.30 -5.03 6.98
C GLN A 70 -4.21 -4.76 5.48
N GLU A 71 -5.10 -5.35 4.67
CA GLU A 71 -5.16 -5.10 3.23
C GLU A 71 -5.43 -3.62 2.94
N VAL A 72 -6.48 -3.06 3.53
CA VAL A 72 -6.87 -1.66 3.36
C VAL A 72 -5.77 -0.69 3.80
N VAL A 73 -5.13 -0.96 4.94
CA VAL A 73 -4.03 -0.16 5.48
C VAL A 73 -2.82 -0.22 4.55
N LEU A 74 -2.46 -1.40 4.05
CA LEU A 74 -1.32 -1.59 3.15
C LEU A 74 -1.56 -0.90 1.80
N GLU A 75 -2.75 -1.05 1.22
CA GLU A 75 -3.16 -0.34 0.01
C GLU A 75 -3.00 1.17 0.19
N ARG A 76 -3.51 1.71 1.30
CA ARG A 76 -3.40 3.15 1.59
C ARG A 76 -1.94 3.58 1.74
N LEU A 77 -1.12 2.77 2.42
CA LEU A 77 0.28 3.06 2.62
C LEU A 77 1.04 3.16 1.29
N ILE A 78 0.83 2.19 0.39
CA ILE A 78 1.41 2.18 -0.97
C ILE A 78 0.97 3.42 -1.75
N VAL A 79 -0.32 3.76 -1.72
CA VAL A 79 -0.84 4.98 -2.38
C VAL A 79 -0.21 6.24 -1.80
N SER A 80 -0.04 6.31 -0.48
CA SER A 80 0.57 7.46 0.19
C SER A 80 2.02 7.63 -0.25
N PHE A 81 2.77 6.54 -0.34
CA PHE A 81 4.13 6.52 -0.87
C PHE A 81 4.22 6.96 -2.33
N ARG A 82 3.39 6.39 -3.22
CA ARG A 82 3.35 6.75 -4.65
C ARG A 82 3.00 8.22 -4.89
N LYS A 83 2.11 8.78 -4.06
CA LYS A 83 1.70 10.20 -4.12
C LYS A 83 2.62 11.14 -3.34
N GLY A 84 3.65 10.61 -2.67
CA GLY A 84 4.56 11.42 -1.87
C GLY A 84 3.99 11.97 -0.57
N ARG A 85 2.86 11.43 -0.11
CA ARG A 85 2.21 11.79 1.16
C ARG A 85 2.92 11.09 2.32
N ILE A 86 4.19 11.44 2.56
CA ILE A 86 5.03 10.74 3.53
C ILE A 86 4.53 10.94 4.97
N TYR A 87 3.98 12.12 5.29
CA TYR A 87 3.37 12.36 6.59
C TYR A 87 2.15 11.46 6.84
N ASP A 88 1.31 11.24 5.82
CA ASP A 88 0.18 10.31 5.91
C ASP A 88 0.69 8.88 6.14
N ALA A 89 1.70 8.45 5.39
CA ALA A 89 2.32 7.14 5.54
C ALA A 89 2.86 6.93 6.97
N ILE A 90 3.57 7.92 7.53
CA ILE A 90 4.05 7.88 8.92
C ILE A 90 2.88 7.78 9.89
N LYS A 91 1.84 8.62 9.73
CA LYS A 91 0.66 8.62 10.60
C LYS A 91 -0.05 7.27 10.59
N ILE A 92 -0.17 6.63 9.42
CA ILE A 92 -0.72 5.28 9.28
C ILE A 92 0.13 4.27 10.05
N THR A 93 1.45 4.24 9.83
CA THR A 93 2.34 3.27 10.50
C THR A 93 2.44 3.44 12.02
N GLN A 94 2.10 4.62 12.54
CA GLN A 94 2.03 4.86 13.98
C GLN A 94 0.74 4.32 14.61
N ASN A 95 -0.33 4.19 13.83
CA ASN A 95 -1.65 3.80 14.33
C ASN A 95 -2.04 2.36 13.96
N PHE A 96 -1.43 1.80 12.91
CA PHE A 96 -1.68 0.44 12.47
C PHE A 96 -0.38 -0.34 12.44
N PRO A 97 -0.27 -1.45 13.20
CA PRO A 97 0.89 -2.31 13.12
C PRO A 97 0.94 -2.99 11.74
N ILE A 98 2.06 -2.82 11.04
CA ILE A 98 2.33 -3.46 9.75
C ILE A 98 3.62 -4.25 9.92
N SER A 99 3.68 -5.45 9.35
CA SER A 99 4.92 -6.24 9.40
C SER A 99 6.05 -5.47 8.72
N GLN A 100 7.27 -5.60 9.26
CA GLN A 100 8.44 -4.92 8.71
C GLN A 100 8.66 -5.25 7.23
N GLU A 101 8.38 -6.49 6.83
CA GLU A 101 8.45 -6.95 5.43
C GLU A 101 7.49 -6.18 4.52
N LYS A 102 6.19 -6.11 4.86
CA LYS A 102 5.18 -5.38 4.07
C LYS A 102 5.47 -3.88 4.03
N LEU A 103 5.97 -3.32 5.14
CA LEU A 103 6.35 -1.92 5.22
C LEU A 103 7.56 -1.61 4.33
N GLU A 104 8.57 -2.48 4.34
CA GLU A 104 9.74 -2.36 3.47
C GLU A 104 9.34 -2.45 1.99
N GLU A 105 8.47 -3.39 1.62
CA GLU A 105 7.97 -3.53 0.25
C GLU A 105 7.25 -2.25 -0.23
N ALA A 106 6.32 -1.73 0.58
CA ALA A 106 5.59 -0.50 0.25
C ALA A 106 6.53 0.73 0.15
N ALA A 107 7.49 0.84 1.07
CA ALA A 107 8.46 1.92 1.08
C ALA A 107 9.42 1.85 -0.12
N PHE A 108 9.87 0.64 -0.50
CA PHE A 108 10.68 0.42 -1.69
C PHE A 108 9.94 0.83 -2.97
N GLU A 109 8.65 0.51 -3.06
CA GLU A 109 7.86 0.90 -4.21
C GLU A 109 7.74 2.43 -4.33
N GLY A 110 7.44 3.09 -3.21
CA GLY A 110 7.43 4.55 -3.09
C GLY A 110 8.74 5.20 -3.49
N LEU A 111 9.84 4.64 -2.99
CA LEU A 111 11.19 5.08 -3.29
C LEU A 111 11.49 5.00 -4.79
N THR A 112 11.18 3.86 -5.40
CA THR A 112 11.41 3.61 -6.84
C THR A 112 10.61 4.58 -7.70
N VAL A 113 9.33 4.77 -7.39
CA VAL A 113 8.47 5.74 -8.11
C VAL A 113 9.00 7.17 -7.96
N SER A 114 9.38 7.56 -6.74
CA SER A 114 9.91 8.89 -6.45
C SER A 114 11.18 9.16 -7.26
N LEU A 115 12.14 8.24 -7.25
CA LEU A 115 13.40 8.38 -7.96
C LEU A 115 13.20 8.40 -9.48
N ARG A 116 12.36 7.52 -10.03
CA ARG A 116 12.04 7.49 -11.47
C ARG A 116 11.34 8.76 -11.95
N ASN A 117 10.64 9.47 -11.08
CA ASN A 117 9.95 10.74 -11.36
C ASN A 117 10.74 11.98 -10.89
N SER A 118 12.04 11.82 -10.64
CA SER A 118 12.94 12.92 -10.28
C SER A 118 12.67 13.55 -8.90
N TYR A 119 11.83 12.95 -8.06
CA TYR A 119 11.50 13.42 -6.71
C TYR A 119 12.52 12.95 -5.67
N VAL A 120 13.78 13.41 -5.82
CA VAL A 120 14.90 12.94 -4.99
C VAL A 120 14.72 13.28 -3.51
N ASP A 121 14.20 14.46 -3.18
CA ASP A 121 14.03 14.87 -1.76
C ASP A 121 12.94 14.04 -1.05
N MET A 122 11.93 13.62 -1.80
CA MET A 122 10.90 12.70 -1.32
C MET A 122 11.48 11.30 -1.09
N ALA A 123 12.28 10.80 -2.02
CA ALA A 123 13.00 9.53 -1.87
C ALA A 123 13.93 9.54 -0.64
N ILE A 124 14.61 10.66 -0.37
CA ILE A 124 15.46 10.84 0.83
C ILE A 124 14.59 10.77 2.09
N THR A 125 13.41 11.38 2.06
CA THR A 125 12.48 11.37 3.20
C THR A 125 11.99 9.95 3.47
N ILE A 126 11.67 9.16 2.44
CA ILE A 126 11.30 7.74 2.57
C ILE A 126 12.43 6.96 3.25
N LYS A 127 13.65 7.01 2.69
CA LYS A 127 14.84 6.33 3.24
C LYS A 127 15.12 6.69 4.71
N LYS A 128 14.82 7.91 5.13
CA LYS A 128 15.05 8.36 6.52
C LYS A 128 14.01 7.84 7.51
N ASN A 129 12.77 7.63 7.08
CA ASN A 129 11.66 7.29 7.96
C ASN A 129 11.31 5.80 7.94
N PHE A 130 11.73 5.07 6.91
CA PHE A 130 11.40 3.66 6.74
C PHE A 130 12.67 2.84 6.55
N SER A 131 12.77 1.75 7.32
CA SER A 131 13.86 0.79 7.19
C SER A 131 13.73 0.06 5.86
N ILE A 132 14.71 0.26 4.98
CA ILE A 132 14.84 -0.40 3.68
C ILE A 132 16.24 -1.00 3.62
N SER A 133 16.34 -2.27 3.22
CA SER A 133 17.61 -2.96 3.06
C SER A 133 18.51 -2.24 2.05
N GLN A 134 19.83 -2.37 2.26
CA GLN A 134 20.82 -1.72 1.40
C GLN A 134 20.72 -2.18 -0.05
N GLU A 135 20.46 -3.47 -0.29
CA GLU A 135 20.27 -4.04 -1.62
C GLU A 135 19.10 -3.36 -2.35
N THR A 136 17.97 -3.24 -1.66
CA THR A 136 16.74 -2.64 -2.18
C THR A 136 16.91 -1.13 -2.45
N LEU A 137 17.62 -0.41 -1.56
CA LEU A 137 18.02 0.98 -1.79
C LEU A 137 18.90 1.13 -3.03
N GLN A 138 19.91 0.26 -3.19
CA GLN A 138 20.82 0.29 -4.33
C GLN A 138 20.08 0.03 -5.65
N LYS A 139 19.16 -0.93 -5.65
CA LYS A 139 18.33 -1.26 -6.81
C LYS A 139 17.46 -0.06 -7.24
N ALA A 140 16.71 0.55 -6.32
CA ALA A 140 15.88 1.72 -6.62
C ALA A 140 16.71 2.91 -7.12
N ALA A 141 17.86 3.16 -6.49
CA ALA A 141 18.77 4.23 -6.85
C ALA A 141 19.32 4.06 -8.27
N PHE A 142 19.76 2.85 -8.61
CA PHE A 142 20.25 2.53 -9.94
C PHE A 142 19.16 2.72 -11.01
N GLU A 143 17.98 2.11 -10.82
CA GLU A 143 16.87 2.24 -11.76
C GLU A 143 16.43 3.70 -11.95
N GLY A 144 16.36 4.45 -10.85
CA GLY A 144 16.04 5.87 -10.87
C GLY A 144 17.09 6.71 -11.61
N ALA A 145 18.37 6.51 -11.32
CA ALA A 145 19.46 7.24 -11.96
C ALA A 145 19.49 6.98 -13.48
N VAL A 146 19.38 5.72 -13.90
CA VAL A 146 19.33 5.33 -15.32
C VAL A 146 18.12 5.95 -16.01
N ALA A 147 16.94 5.92 -15.38
CA ALA A 147 15.72 6.51 -15.94
C ALA A 147 15.85 8.02 -16.15
N ASN A 148 16.43 8.75 -15.20
CA ASN A 148 16.66 10.19 -15.31
C ASN A 148 17.72 10.52 -16.36
N PHE A 149 18.82 9.78 -16.38
CA PHE A 149 19.88 9.93 -17.38
C PHE A 149 19.35 9.76 -18.81
N ARG A 150 18.57 8.69 -19.06
CA ARG A 150 17.93 8.44 -20.37
C ARG A 150 16.97 9.54 -20.81
N ARG A 151 16.40 10.30 -19.87
CA ARG A 151 15.54 11.45 -20.14
C ARG A 151 16.31 12.77 -20.30
N GLY A 152 17.63 12.75 -20.13
CA GLY A 152 18.48 13.95 -20.18
C GLY A 152 18.59 14.70 -18.84
N TYR A 153 17.99 14.20 -17.76
CA TYR A 153 18.08 14.80 -16.42
C TYR A 153 19.36 14.35 -15.70
N VAL A 154 20.50 14.75 -16.27
CA VAL A 154 21.84 14.33 -15.82
C VAL A 154 22.14 14.81 -14.40
N ASP A 155 21.77 16.05 -14.08
CA ASP A 155 21.90 16.65 -12.74
C ASP A 155 21.11 15.86 -11.69
N ILE A 156 19.89 15.44 -12.02
CA ILE A 156 19.06 14.60 -11.15
C ILE A 156 19.68 13.22 -10.98
N ALA A 157 20.17 12.59 -12.06
CA ALA A 157 20.84 11.30 -11.99
C ALA A 157 22.07 11.35 -11.06
N ILE A 158 22.88 12.42 -11.15
CA ILE A 158 24.01 12.68 -10.24
C ILE A 158 23.51 12.89 -8.80
N LYS A 159 22.45 13.68 -8.59
CA LYS A 159 21.88 13.90 -7.25
C LYS A 159 21.44 12.57 -6.61
N ILE A 160 20.88 11.64 -7.40
CA ILE A 160 20.51 10.30 -6.92
C ILE A 160 21.76 9.53 -6.49
N THR A 161 22.80 9.46 -7.33
CA THR A 161 24.02 8.69 -7.01
C THR A 161 24.78 9.26 -5.80
N GLN A 162 24.64 10.54 -5.50
CA GLN A 162 25.22 11.19 -4.31
C GLN A 162 24.46 10.88 -3.01
N ASN A 163 23.15 10.64 -3.07
CA ASN A 163 22.30 10.48 -1.89
C ASN A 163 21.97 9.02 -1.56
N PHE A 164 22.12 8.14 -2.55
CA PHE A 164 21.81 6.72 -2.43
C PHE A 164 23.01 5.88 -2.84
N PRO A 165 23.34 4.83 -2.08
CA PRO A 165 24.42 3.93 -2.48
C PRO A 165 24.06 3.29 -3.82
N ILE A 166 25.02 3.19 -4.74
CA ILE A 166 24.95 2.35 -5.94
C ILE A 166 26.25 1.56 -5.94
N SER A 167 26.19 0.23 -6.13
CA SER A 167 27.41 -0.57 -6.20
C SER A 167 28.18 -0.25 -7.49
N GLN A 168 29.51 -0.36 -7.40
CA GLN A 168 30.40 -0.23 -8.56
C GLN A 168 29.99 -1.19 -9.69
N GLU A 169 29.69 -2.44 -9.32
CA GLU A 169 29.18 -3.49 -10.22
C GLU A 169 27.96 -3.04 -11.03
N LYS A 170 26.96 -2.42 -10.39
CA LYS A 170 25.76 -1.89 -11.06
C LYS A 170 26.12 -0.78 -12.07
N LEU A 171 27.07 0.08 -11.73
CA LEU A 171 27.52 1.15 -12.63
C LEU A 171 28.22 0.59 -13.87
N GLU A 172 29.00 -0.48 -13.71
CA GLU A 172 29.68 -1.18 -14.80
C GLU A 172 28.69 -1.87 -15.76
N GLU A 173 27.57 -2.42 -15.25
CA GLU A 173 26.49 -2.97 -16.10
C GLU A 173 25.82 -1.93 -17.02
N ALA A 174 25.91 -0.64 -16.69
CA ALA A 174 25.24 0.44 -17.42
C ALA A 174 26.13 1.16 -18.46
N ALA A 175 27.43 0.90 -18.47
CA ALA A 175 28.43 1.52 -19.34
C ALA A 175 28.60 0.75 -20.66
#